data_AF-A0AAE9YWK9-F1
#
_entry.id   AF-A0AAE9YWK9-F1
#
_cell.length_a   1.000
_cell.length_b   1.000
_cell.length_c   1.000
_cell.angle_alpha   90.00
_cell.angle_beta   90.00
_cell.angle_gamma   90.00
#
_symmetry.space_group_name_H-M   'P 1'
#
loop_
_entity.id
_entity.type
_entity.pdbx_description
1 polymer ?
#
loop_
_entity_poly.entity_id
_entity_poly.type
_entity_poly.pdbx_seq_one_letter_code
_entity_poly.pdbx_strand_id
1 'polypeptide(L)'
;MSILGFFTRFTIVYTLVMAATGITMGLLEVEKADSLNTPILMAIAYWFFYSYSNKNSRVIEGSEKWKLIFSALAGDVLASLLLGIPAMLANEVPVKFLLVGMAVIIPLHLLLFIAVNFGVKKQIVKQRPELAQNSGQP
;
A
#
# COMPACT_ATOMS: atom_id res chain seq x y z
N MET A 1 -2.41 4.21 16.65
CA MET A 1 -2.39 2.93 15.92
C MET A 1 -0.96 2.42 15.90
N SER A 2 -0.71 1.16 16.27
CA SER A 2 0.64 0.58 16.22
C SER A 2 1.08 0.27 14.79
N ILE A 3 2.39 0.10 14.58
CA ILE A 3 2.98 -0.28 13.28
C ILE A 3 2.48 -1.67 12.84
N LEU A 4 2.42 -2.63 13.75
CA LEU A 4 1.85 -3.95 13.46
C LEU A 4 0.37 -3.83 13.06
N GLY A 5 -0.39 -3.00 13.78
CA GLY A 5 -1.80 -2.74 13.45
C GLY A 5 -1.98 -2.02 12.11
N PHE A 6 -1.03 -1.16 11.72
CA PHE A 6 -0.97 -0.57 10.38
C PHE A 6 -0.76 -1.66 9.33
N PHE A 7 0.30 -2.46 9.50
CA PHE A 7 0.66 -3.55 8.59
C PHE A 7 -0.51 -4.50 8.36
N THR A 8 -1.05 -5.09 9.43
CA THR A 8 -2.10 -6.11 9.32
C THR A 8 -3.33 -5.57 8.59
N ARG A 9 -3.80 -4.38 8.95
CA ARG A 9 -5.00 -3.79 8.34
C ARG A 9 -4.76 -3.37 6.90
N PHE A 10 -3.59 -2.77 6.61
CA PHE A 10 -3.22 -2.40 5.26
C PHE A 10 -3.20 -3.64 4.36
N THR A 11 -2.49 -4.70 4.76
CA THR A 11 -2.38 -5.94 4.00
C THR A 11 -3.74 -6.58 3.75
N ILE A 12 -4.58 -6.71 4.78
CA ILE A 12 -5.92 -7.30 4.63
C ILE A 12 -6.78 -6.47 3.68
N VAL A 13 -6.87 -5.16 3.89
CA VAL A 13 -7.73 -4.29 3.07
C VAL A 13 -7.24 -4.27 1.62
N TYR A 14 -5.94 -4.11 1.40
CA TYR A 14 -5.38 -4.12 0.05
C TYR A 14 -5.62 -5.46 -0.66
N THR A 15 -5.36 -6.59 0.01
CA THR A 15 -5.60 -7.92 -0.55
C THR A 15 -7.06 -8.12 -0.92
N LEU A 16 -8.00 -7.76 -0.03
CA LEU A 16 -9.43 -7.92 -0.28
C LEU A 16 -9.93 -7.03 -1.42
N VAL A 17 -9.48 -5.77 -1.49
CA VAL A 17 -9.87 -4.85 -2.57
C VAL A 17 -9.31 -5.33 -3.91
N MET A 18 -8.05 -5.79 -3.94
CA MET A 18 -7.46 -6.35 -5.16
C MET A 18 -8.18 -7.63 -5.61
N ALA A 19 -8.49 -8.54 -4.69
CA ALA A 19 -9.24 -9.75 -4.99
C ALA A 19 -10.65 -9.43 -5.54
N ALA A 20 -11.37 -8.53 -4.88
CA ALA A 20 -12.69 -8.08 -5.33
C ALA A 20 -12.63 -7.41 -6.71
N THR A 21 -11.59 -6.60 -6.96
CA THR A 21 -11.36 -5.97 -8.27
C THR A 21 -11.09 -7.02 -9.34
N GLY A 22 -10.22 -8.00 -9.07
CA GLY A 22 -9.94 -9.09 -10.00
C GLY A 22 -11.19 -9.89 -10.38
N ILE A 23 -12.01 -10.27 -9.38
CA ILE A 23 -13.28 -10.97 -9.60
C ILE A 23 -14.23 -10.11 -10.45
N THR A 24 -14.41 -8.84 -10.07
CA THR A 24 -15.33 -7.93 -10.76
C THR A 24 -14.92 -7.70 -12.21
N MET A 25 -13.63 -7.46 -12.47
CA MET A 25 -13.12 -7.25 -13.82
C MET A 25 -13.22 -8.52 -14.67
N GLY A 26 -12.99 -9.69 -14.07
CA GLY A 26 -13.20 -10.98 -14.74
C GLY A 26 -14.66 -11.19 -15.14
N LEU A 27 -15.62 -10.84 -14.27
CA LEU A 27 -17.06 -10.92 -14.58
C LEU A 27 -17.51 -9.91 -15.65
N LEU A 28 -16.82 -8.77 -15.77
CA LEU A 28 -17.10 -7.74 -16.76
C LEU A 28 -16.32 -7.94 -18.08
N GLU A 29 -15.57 -9.03 -18.21
CA GLU A 29 -14.74 -9.35 -19.38
C GLU A 29 -13.75 -8.22 -19.74
N VAL A 30 -13.27 -7.48 -18.73
CA VAL A 30 -12.30 -6.41 -18.94
C VAL A 30 -10.90 -7.00 -19.05
N GLU A 31 -10.38 -7.06 -20.26
CA GLU A 31 -9.07 -7.69 -20.58
C GLU A 31 -7.85 -6.99 -19.95
N LYS A 32 -7.96 -5.71 -19.53
CA LYS A 32 -6.84 -4.91 -19.00
C LYS A 32 -7.13 -4.30 -17.62
N ALA A 33 -7.37 -5.15 -16.64
CA ALA A 33 -7.57 -4.75 -15.24
C ALA A 33 -6.28 -4.24 -14.57
N ASP A 34 -5.11 -4.50 -15.14
CA ASP A 34 -3.77 -4.24 -14.59
C ASP A 34 -3.56 -2.76 -14.26
N SER A 35 -4.19 -1.88 -15.04
CA SER A 35 -4.15 -0.42 -14.86
C SER A 35 -4.77 0.07 -13.54
N LEU A 36 -5.61 -0.75 -12.90
CA LEU A 36 -6.29 -0.40 -11.64
C LEU A 36 -5.43 -0.63 -10.40
N ASN A 37 -4.35 -1.42 -10.51
CA ASN A 37 -3.49 -1.75 -9.36
C ASN A 37 -2.91 -0.48 -8.73
N THR A 38 -2.20 0.34 -9.50
CA THR A 38 -1.52 1.55 -8.99
C THR A 38 -2.49 2.55 -8.35
N PRO A 39 -3.65 2.90 -8.96
CA PRO A 39 -4.66 3.75 -8.32
C PRO A 39 -5.20 3.18 -7.01
N ILE A 40 -5.50 1.87 -6.96
CA ILE A 40 -6.00 1.20 -5.75
C ILE A 40 -4.94 1.26 -4.65
N LEU A 41 -3.70 0.89 -4.97
CA LEU A 41 -2.59 0.93 -4.03
C LEU A 41 -2.37 2.33 -3.48
N MET A 42 -2.38 3.34 -4.36
CA MET A 42 -2.24 4.75 -3.98
C MET A 42 -3.37 5.20 -3.05
N ALA A 43 -4.62 4.89 -3.38
CA ALA A 43 -5.78 5.28 -2.57
C ALA A 43 -5.76 4.64 -1.17
N ILE A 44 -5.48 3.34 -1.10
CA ILE A 44 -5.42 2.59 0.16
C ILE A 44 -4.22 3.07 0.98
N ALA A 45 -3.05 3.22 0.38
CA ALA A 45 -1.87 3.76 1.07
C ALA A 45 -2.19 5.15 1.64
N TYR A 46 -2.73 6.05 0.81
CA TYR A 46 -3.10 7.39 1.24
C TYR A 46 -4.00 7.36 2.48
N TRP A 47 -5.08 6.55 2.42
CA TRP A 47 -6.01 6.42 3.53
C TRP A 47 -5.35 5.88 4.80
N PHE A 48 -4.48 4.89 4.69
CA PHE A 48 -3.80 4.28 5.83
C PHE A 48 -2.77 5.20 6.46
N PHE A 49 -1.93 5.87 5.67
CA PHE A 49 -0.97 6.87 6.16
C PHE A 49 -1.70 8.04 6.84
N TYR A 50 -2.75 8.55 6.23
CA TYR A 50 -3.57 9.62 6.81
C TYR A 50 -4.22 9.18 8.13
N SER A 51 -4.84 8.00 8.14
CA SER A 51 -5.48 7.44 9.33
C SER A 51 -4.49 7.16 10.45
N TYR A 52 -3.27 6.74 10.13
CA TYR A 52 -2.21 6.56 11.12
C TYR A 52 -1.86 7.87 11.80
N SER A 53 -1.57 8.92 11.02
CA SER A 53 -1.27 10.24 11.57
C SER A 53 -2.42 10.80 12.40
N ASN A 54 -3.65 10.69 11.91
CA ASN A 54 -4.82 11.20 12.63
C ASN A 54 -5.07 10.43 13.95
N LYS A 55 -4.94 9.10 13.95
CA LYS A 55 -5.16 8.28 15.16
C LYS A 55 -4.05 8.40 16.20
N ASN A 56 -2.85 8.79 15.79
CA ASN A 56 -1.72 9.02 16.69
C ASN A 56 -1.51 10.52 17.00
N SER A 57 -2.36 11.41 16.47
CA SER A 57 -2.28 12.86 16.65
C SER A 57 -0.87 13.44 16.39
N ARG A 58 -0.18 12.92 15.38
CA ARG A 58 1.18 13.37 15.00
C ARG A 58 1.48 13.14 13.52
N VAL A 59 2.43 13.91 13.00
CA VAL A 59 2.98 13.71 11.66
C VAL A 59 3.97 12.55 11.67
N ILE A 60 3.98 11.76 10.59
CA ILE A 60 4.91 10.64 10.41
C ILE A 60 6.28 11.16 9.97
N GLU A 61 7.29 11.00 10.82
CA GLU A 61 8.66 11.48 10.58
C GLU A 61 9.76 10.52 11.05
N GLY A 62 11.02 10.85 10.73
CA GLY A 62 12.19 10.13 11.20
C GLY A 62 12.18 8.63 10.86
N SER A 63 12.52 7.79 11.84
CA SER A 63 12.56 6.33 11.69
C SER A 63 11.17 5.70 11.59
N GLU A 64 10.13 6.32 12.16
CA GLU A 64 8.74 5.83 12.08
C GLU A 64 8.24 5.83 10.64
N LYS A 65 8.57 6.87 9.87
CA LYS A 65 8.29 6.94 8.43
C LYS A 65 8.75 5.69 7.70
N TRP A 66 10.00 5.32 7.87
CA TRP A 66 10.58 4.17 7.16
C TRP A 66 9.94 2.85 7.60
N LYS A 67 9.66 2.70 8.90
CA LYS A 67 8.95 1.51 9.40
C LYS A 67 7.58 1.35 8.75
N LEU A 68 6.82 2.44 8.61
CA LEU A 68 5.50 2.39 7.97
C LEU A 68 5.58 2.14 6.46
N ILE A 69 6.53 2.78 5.78
CA ILE A 69 6.77 2.56 4.34
C ILE A 69 7.14 1.10 4.07
N PHE A 70 8.10 0.55 4.81
CA PHE A 70 8.48 -0.86 4.66
C PHE A 70 7.36 -1.82 5.09
N SER A 71 6.55 -1.43 6.08
CA SER A 71 5.35 -2.21 6.44
C SER A 71 4.33 -2.24 5.30
N ALA A 72 4.05 -1.11 4.67
CA ALA A 72 3.16 -1.06 3.50
C ALA A 72 3.73 -1.89 2.34
N LEU A 73 5.02 -1.76 2.06
CA LEU A 73 5.70 -2.51 1.01
C LEU A 73 5.67 -4.02 1.26
N ALA A 74 5.94 -4.46 2.49
CA ALA A 74 5.83 -5.86 2.87
C ALA A 74 4.40 -6.39 2.72
N GLY A 75 3.39 -5.58 3.08
CA GLY A 75 1.99 -5.92 2.90
C GLY A 75 1.59 -6.05 1.43
N ASP A 76 2.06 -5.14 0.58
CA ASP A 76 1.84 -5.17 -0.87
C ASP A 76 2.50 -6.40 -1.53
N VAL A 77 3.74 -6.72 -1.14
CA VAL A 77 4.44 -7.93 -1.58
C VAL A 77 3.70 -9.19 -1.16
N LEU A 78 3.24 -9.28 0.09
CA LEU A 78 2.47 -10.43 0.57
C LEU A 78 1.15 -10.58 -0.20
N ALA A 79 0.42 -9.49 -0.41
CA ALA A 79 -0.81 -9.51 -1.21
C ALA A 79 -0.55 -9.98 -2.65
N SER A 80 0.52 -9.47 -3.26
CA SER A 80 0.94 -9.85 -4.62
C SER A 80 1.30 -11.33 -4.73
N LEU A 81 1.95 -11.91 -3.71
CA LEU A 81 2.24 -13.34 -3.67
C LEU A 81 0.98 -14.18 -3.44
N LEU A 82 0.13 -13.77 -2.49
CA LEU A 82 -1.10 -14.47 -2.14
C LEU A 82 -2.10 -14.54 -3.30
N LEU A 83 -2.19 -13.49 -4.10
CA LEU A 83 -3.09 -13.43 -5.26
C LEU A 83 -2.40 -13.88 -6.55
N GLY A 84 -1.14 -13.51 -6.75
CA GLY A 84 -0.40 -13.75 -7.98
C GLY A 84 0.02 -15.21 -8.15
N ILE A 85 0.46 -15.90 -7.09
CA ILE A 85 0.88 -17.31 -7.22
C ILE A 85 -0.29 -18.21 -7.68
N PRO A 86 -1.47 -18.19 -7.02
CA PRO A 86 -2.60 -18.99 -7.47
C PRO A 86 -3.03 -18.65 -8.90
N ALA A 87 -3.04 -17.36 -9.27
CA ALA A 87 -3.38 -16.93 -10.62
C ALA A 87 -2.39 -17.46 -11.68
N MET A 88 -1.08 -17.42 -11.40
CA MET A 88 -0.06 -17.95 -12.32
C MET A 88 -0.19 -19.46 -12.49
N LEU A 89 -0.41 -20.19 -11.38
CA LEU A 89 -0.61 -21.64 -11.41
C LEU A 89 -1.87 -22.04 -12.18
N ALA A 90 -2.98 -21.32 -11.99
CA ALA A 90 -4.24 -21.57 -12.68
C ALA A 90 -4.16 -21.33 -14.21
N ASN A 91 -3.24 -20.48 -14.66
CA ASN A 91 -3.03 -20.15 -16.07
C ASN A 91 -1.79 -20.83 -16.67
N GLU A 92 -1.20 -21.81 -15.97
CA GLU A 92 0.02 -22.53 -16.39
C GLU A 92 1.22 -21.61 -16.69
N VAL A 93 1.25 -20.41 -16.11
CA VAL A 93 2.32 -19.43 -16.30
C VAL A 93 3.45 -19.72 -15.29
N PRO A 94 4.72 -19.81 -15.73
CA PRO A 94 5.84 -20.01 -14.82
C PRO A 94 5.95 -18.92 -13.75
N VAL A 95 5.94 -19.32 -12.47
CA VAL A 95 6.03 -18.42 -11.30
C VAL A 95 7.26 -17.52 -11.32
N LYS A 96 8.34 -17.93 -12.01
CA LYS A 96 9.53 -17.07 -12.21
C LYS A 96 9.20 -15.71 -12.84
N PHE A 97 8.17 -15.62 -13.69
CA PHE A 97 7.78 -14.35 -14.31
C PHE A 97 7.16 -13.39 -13.28
N LEU A 98 6.42 -13.91 -12.29
CA LEU A 98 5.94 -13.11 -11.16
C LEU A 98 7.13 -12.52 -10.39
N LEU A 99 8.15 -13.32 -10.08
CA LEU A 99 9.34 -12.86 -9.35
C LEU A 99 10.12 -11.79 -10.13
N VAL A 100 10.28 -11.95 -11.45
CA VAL A 100 10.90 -10.94 -12.31
C VAL A 100 10.09 -9.65 -12.34
N GLY A 101 8.77 -9.74 -12.47
CA GLY A 101 7.87 -8.58 -12.39
C GLY A 101 7.97 -7.86 -11.05
N MET A 102 8.03 -8.64 -9.96
CA MET A 102 8.20 -8.11 -8.60
C MET A 102 9.50 -7.33 -8.43
N ALA A 103 10.61 -7.80 -9.02
CA ALA A 103 11.90 -7.10 -8.95
C ALA A 103 11.85 -5.68 -9.54
N VAL A 104 10.98 -5.45 -10.54
CA VAL A 104 10.77 -4.14 -11.16
C VAL A 104 9.73 -3.31 -10.39
N ILE A 105 8.63 -3.93 -9.98
CA ILE A 105 7.51 -3.20 -9.38
C ILE A 105 7.77 -2.78 -7.93
N ILE A 106 8.53 -3.55 -7.15
CA ILE A 106 8.81 -3.26 -5.74
C ILE A 106 9.52 -1.91 -5.57
N PRO A 107 10.59 -1.58 -6.32
CA PRO A 107 11.19 -0.24 -6.29
C PRO A 107 10.20 0.87 -6.66
N LEU A 108 9.33 0.65 -7.65
CA LEU A 108 8.33 1.63 -8.07
C LEU A 108 7.28 1.87 -6.98
N HIS A 109 6.79 0.80 -6.34
CA HIS A 109 5.84 0.90 -5.23
C HIS A 109 6.49 1.53 -3.99
N LEU A 110 7.77 1.29 -3.73
CA LEU A 110 8.53 2.00 -2.70
C LEU A 110 8.52 3.52 -2.95
N LEU A 111 8.80 3.96 -4.19
CA LEU A 111 8.73 5.37 -4.56
C LEU A 111 7.31 5.93 -4.42
N LEU A 112 6.29 5.15 -4.79
CA LEU A 112 4.88 5.50 -4.59
C LEU A 112 4.57 5.72 -3.10
N PHE A 113 4.98 4.83 -2.20
CA PHE A 113 4.74 5.01 -0.76
C PHE A 113 5.47 6.22 -0.20
N ILE A 114 6.69 6.51 -0.67
CA ILE A 114 7.41 7.73 -0.31
C ILE A 114 6.62 8.97 -0.74
N ALA A 115 6.11 8.98 -1.98
CA ALA A 115 5.31 10.08 -2.53
C ALA A 115 3.99 10.25 -1.77
N VAL A 116 3.29 9.15 -1.46
CA VAL A 116 2.06 9.15 -0.67
C VAL A 116 2.31 9.73 0.72
N ASN A 117 3.34 9.26 1.44
CA ASN A 117 3.66 9.80 2.76
C ASN A 117 3.97 11.30 2.71
N PHE A 118 4.69 11.76 1.68
CA PHE A 118 4.95 13.18 1.47
C PHE A 118 3.66 13.98 1.24
N GLY A 119 2.77 13.48 0.38
CA GLY A 119 1.47 14.09 0.11
C GLY A 119 0.57 14.16 1.35
N VAL A 120 0.46 13.06 2.08
CA VAL A 120 -0.29 12.96 3.34
C VAL A 120 0.25 13.96 4.36
N LYS A 121 1.57 14.01 4.58
CA LYS A 121 2.19 14.98 5.47
C LYS A 121 1.83 16.41 5.09
N LYS A 122 2.00 16.78 3.81
CA LYS A 122 1.68 18.13 3.32
C LYS A 122 0.21 18.49 3.57
N GLN A 123 -0.71 17.54 3.33
CA GLN A 123 -2.14 17.76 3.56
C GLN A 123 -2.46 17.91 5.05
N ILE A 124 -1.91 17.05 5.92
CA ILE A 124 -2.15 17.11 7.36
C ILE A 124 -1.63 18.42 7.94
N VAL A 125 -0.42 18.84 7.60
CA VAL A 125 0.13 20.13 8.08
C VAL A 125 -0.73 21.31 7.63
N LYS A 126 -1.31 21.24 6.42
CA LYS A 126 -2.22 22.29 5.92
C LYS A 126 -3.56 22.31 6.68
N GLN A 127 -4.12 21.15 7.01
CA GLN A 127 -5.45 21.04 7.64
C GLN A 127 -5.40 21.15 9.16
N ARG A 128 -4.29 20.71 9.76
CA ARG A 128 -4.08 20.53 11.19
C ARG A 128 -2.64 20.90 11.57
N PRO A 129 -2.26 22.19 11.47
CA PRO A 129 -0.89 22.64 11.72
C PRO A 129 -0.41 22.33 13.14
N GLU A 130 -1.33 22.19 14.11
CA GLU A 130 -1.03 21.81 15.49
C GLU A 130 -0.33 20.44 15.60
N LEU A 131 -0.58 19.53 14.66
CA LEU A 131 0.02 18.19 14.67
C LEU A 131 1.49 18.19 14.24
N ALA A 132 1.95 19.26 13.58
CA ALA A 132 3.35 19.41 13.19
C ALA A 132 4.27 19.67 14.39
N GLN A 133 3.73 20.21 15.48
CA GLN A 133 4.50 20.53 16.70
C GLN A 133 4.80 19.29 17.56
N ASN A 134 4.03 18.21 17.38
CA ASN A 134 4.19 16.94 18.10
C ASN A 134 5.06 15.92 17.34
N SER A 135 5.71 16.34 16.26
CA SER A 135 6.55 15.47 15.43
C SER A 135 7.83 15.08 16.20
N GLY A 136 7.98 13.79 16.54
CA GLY A 136 9.21 13.27 17.17
C GLY A 136 9.09 12.87 18.65
N GLN A 137 7.90 12.95 19.27
CA GLN A 137 7.67 12.32 20.57
C GLN A 137 7.25 10.84 20.37
N PRO A 138 7.96 9.87 20.99
CA PRO A 138 7.75 8.44 20.79
C PRO A 138 6.33 7.97 21.13
#